data_AF-F9S330-F1
#
_entry.id   AF-F9S330-F1
#
_cell.length_a   1.000
_cell.length_b   1.000
_cell.length_c   1.000
_cell.angle_alpha   90.00
_cell.angle_beta   90.00
_cell.angle_gamma   90.00
#
_symmetry.space_group_name_H-M   'P 1'
#
loop_
_entity.id
_entity.type
_entity.pdbx_description
1 polymer ?
#
loop_
_entity_poly.entity_id
_entity_poly.type
_entity_poly.pdbx_seq_one_letter_code
_entity_poly.pdbx_strand_id
1 'polypeptide(L)'
;MTTQSKPRASRWVSALLLLALLLIGVALTIVLDEKVLVSHAYSVPMMLFRSATYGLLFMKAKKRHLAPIVVVAVFNELFIFLTWSGAITLW
;
A
#
# COMPACT_ATOMS: atom_id res chain seq x y z
N MET A 1 -24.64 -19.80 14.64
CA MET A 1 -23.63 -18.89 14.05
C MET A 1 -24.30 -17.99 13.04
N THR A 2 -24.62 -16.76 13.40
CA THR A 2 -25.21 -15.79 12.46
C THR A 2 -24.10 -15.19 11.59
N THR A 3 -24.01 -15.65 10.35
CA THR A 3 -23.20 -15.02 9.31
C THR A 3 -23.78 -13.65 8.98
N GLN A 4 -23.34 -12.61 9.69
CA GLN A 4 -23.56 -11.23 9.26
C GLN A 4 -22.87 -11.03 7.91
N SER A 5 -23.63 -11.08 6.82
CA SER A 5 -23.16 -10.62 5.51
C SER A 5 -22.94 -9.12 5.61
N LYS A 6 -21.67 -8.68 5.58
CA LYS A 6 -21.33 -7.25 5.46
C LYS A 6 -22.19 -6.63 4.33
N PRO A 7 -22.85 -5.48 4.55
CA PRO A 7 -23.75 -4.88 3.56
C PRO A 7 -22.99 -4.68 2.24
N ARG A 8 -23.64 -5.03 1.12
CA ARG A 8 -23.06 -5.05 -0.24
C ARG A 8 -22.34 -3.73 -0.58
N ALA A 9 -22.86 -2.59 -0.10
CA ALA A 9 -22.26 -1.26 -0.23
C ALA A 9 -20.83 -1.16 0.36
N SER A 10 -20.55 -1.82 1.50
CA SER A 10 -19.22 -1.80 2.16
C SER A 10 -18.13 -2.52 1.34
N ARG A 11 -18.49 -3.44 0.44
CA ARG A 11 -17.53 -4.05 -0.49
C ARG A 11 -17.15 -3.09 -1.61
N TRP A 12 -18.13 -2.44 -2.22
CA TRP A 12 -17.91 -1.49 -3.31
C TRP A 12 -17.10 -0.28 -2.87
N VAL A 13 -17.40 0.30 -1.70
CA VAL A 13 -16.64 1.45 -1.18
C VAL A 13 -15.17 1.10 -0.97
N SER A 14 -14.85 -0.07 -0.41
CA SER A 14 -13.45 -0.46 -0.22
C SER A 14 -12.73 -0.82 -1.52
N ALA A 15 -13.43 -1.42 -2.48
CA ALA A 15 -12.87 -1.64 -3.81
C ALA A 15 -12.57 -0.30 -4.51
N LEU A 16 -13.46 0.68 -4.38
CA LEU A 16 -13.29 2.03 -4.93
C LEU A 16 -12.15 2.79 -4.24
N LEU A 17 -11.98 2.65 -2.92
CA LEU A 17 -10.85 3.20 -2.19
C LEU A 17 -9.52 2.57 -2.61
N LEU A 18 -9.47 1.24 -2.77
CA LEU A 18 -8.27 0.56 -3.27
C LEU A 18 -7.95 0.97 -4.71
N LEU A 19 -8.97 1.14 -5.57
CA LEU A 19 -8.81 1.64 -6.92
C LEU A 19 -8.28 3.08 -6.93
N ALA A 20 -8.81 3.95 -6.07
CA ALA A 20 -8.33 5.33 -5.95
C ALA A 20 -6.87 5.38 -5.49
N LEU A 21 -6.49 4.57 -4.49
CA LEU A 21 -5.09 4.45 -4.06
C LEU A 21 -4.21 3.93 -5.21
N LEU A 22 -4.66 2.93 -5.96
CA LEU A 22 -3.92 2.42 -7.12
C LEU A 22 -3.67 3.54 -8.15
N LEU A 23 -4.71 4.30 -8.50
CA LEU A 23 -4.61 5.40 -9.46
C LEU A 23 -3.66 6.51 -8.98
N ILE A 24 -3.70 6.84 -7.68
CA ILE A 24 -2.77 7.81 -7.08
C ILE A 24 -1.32 7.28 -7.17
N GLY A 25 -1.10 6.00 -6.86
CA GLY A 25 0.22 5.37 -7.00
C GLY A 25 0.74 5.44 -8.42
N VAL A 26 -0.08 5.08 -9.41
CA VAL A 26 0.28 5.15 -10.83
C VAL A 26 0.58 6.59 -11.26
N ALA A 27 -0.26 7.55 -10.86
CA ALA A 27 -0.03 8.96 -11.16
C ALA A 27 1.29 9.47 -10.57
N LEU A 28 1.60 9.11 -9.33
CA LEU A 28 2.87 9.45 -8.69
C LEU A 28 4.06 8.87 -9.46
N THR A 29 3.98 7.62 -9.91
CA THR A 29 5.05 6.97 -10.70
C THR A 29 5.24 7.58 -12.09
N ILE A 30 4.18 8.12 -12.71
CA ILE A 30 4.28 8.76 -14.04
C ILE A 30 4.78 10.20 -13.92
N VAL A 31 4.36 10.93 -12.90
CA VAL A 31 4.64 12.36 -12.75
C VAL A 31 6.00 12.62 -12.11
N LEU A 32 6.42 11.78 -11.16
CA LEU A 32 7.69 11.95 -10.46
C LEU A 32 8.77 11.12 -11.13
N ASP A 33 9.90 11.78 -11.39
CA ASP A 33 11.12 11.10 -11.81
C ASP A 33 11.57 10.14 -10.69
N GLU A 34 12.22 9.05 -11.06
CA GLU A 34 12.59 7.96 -10.14
C GLU A 34 13.40 8.48 -8.95
N LYS A 35 14.34 9.39 -9.22
CA LYS A 35 15.16 10.04 -8.19
C LYS A 35 14.34 10.83 -7.18
N VAL A 36 13.27 11.47 -7.63
CA VAL A 36 12.35 12.25 -6.78
C VAL A 36 11.46 11.31 -5.98
N LEU A 37 11.02 10.20 -6.57
CA LEU A 37 10.28 9.14 -5.90
C LEU A 37 11.09 8.50 -4.78
N VAL A 38 12.36 8.22 -5.05
CA VAL A 38 13.30 7.69 -4.07
C VAL A 38 13.55 8.73 -2.99
N SER A 39 13.94 9.96 -3.31
CA SER A 39 14.23 10.98 -2.29
C SER A 39 13.05 11.28 -1.36
N HIS A 40 11.82 11.20 -1.87
CA HIS A 40 10.59 11.40 -1.13
C HIS A 40 9.93 10.10 -0.63
N ALA A 41 10.62 8.97 -0.66
CA ALA A 41 10.07 7.68 -0.22
C ALA A 41 9.50 7.76 1.22
N TYR A 42 10.19 8.45 2.13
CA TYR A 42 9.76 8.68 3.52
C TYR A 42 9.09 10.03 3.75
N SER A 43 8.69 10.72 2.68
CA SER A 43 7.87 11.92 2.83
C SER A 43 6.51 11.59 3.44
N VAL A 44 5.94 12.54 4.16
CA VAL A 44 4.62 12.40 4.80
C VAL A 44 3.55 11.90 3.81
N PRO A 45 3.44 12.43 2.57
CA PRO A 45 2.48 11.92 1.59
C PRO A 45 2.66 10.42 1.26
N MET A 46 3.90 9.97 1.04
CA MET A 46 4.18 8.57 0.72
C MET A 46 3.99 7.62 1.90
N MET A 47 4.31 8.06 3.11
CA MET A 47 4.04 7.28 4.33
C MET A 47 2.53 7.15 4.59
N LEU A 48 1.76 8.23 4.41
CA LEU A 48 0.30 8.20 4.54
C LEU A 48 -0.33 7.28 3.50
N PHE A 49 0.13 7.35 2.24
CA PHE A 49 -0.34 6.48 1.16
C PHE A 49 -0.15 4.99 1.50
N ARG A 50 1.06 4.62 1.94
CA ARG A 50 1.38 3.23 2.32
C ARG A 50 0.59 2.78 3.55
N SER A 51 0.52 3.63 4.57
CA SER A 51 -0.23 3.34 5.81
C SER A 51 -1.71 3.13 5.53
N ALA A 52 -2.32 3.96 4.68
CA ALA A 52 -3.71 3.80 4.26
C ALA A 52 -3.93 2.49 3.47
N THR A 53 -3.00 2.17 2.56
CA THR A 53 -3.06 0.94 1.76
C THR A 53 -2.97 -0.30 2.64
N TYR A 54 -1.97 -0.38 3.52
CA TYR A 54 -1.81 -1.51 4.44
C TYR A 54 -2.97 -1.57 5.44
N GLY A 55 -3.38 -0.44 6.00
CA GLY A 55 -4.53 -0.37 6.92
C GLY A 55 -5.80 -0.95 6.30
N LEU A 56 -6.12 -0.59 5.05
CA LEU A 56 -7.27 -1.15 4.34
C LEU A 56 -7.12 -2.66 4.08
N LEU A 57 -5.92 -3.13 3.72
CA LEU A 57 -5.64 -4.55 3.54
C LEU A 57 -5.83 -5.32 4.87
N PHE A 58 -5.29 -4.81 5.97
CA PHE A 58 -5.44 -5.41 7.30
C PHE A 58 -6.90 -5.45 7.77
N MET A 59 -7.66 -4.38 7.55
CA MET A 59 -9.10 -4.32 7.91
C MET A 59 -9.97 -5.32 7.12
N LYS A 60 -9.54 -5.71 5.92
CA LYS A 60 -10.28 -6.64 5.05
C LYS A 60 -9.75 -8.07 5.09
N ALA A 61 -8.52 -8.28 5.52
CA ALA A 61 -7.90 -9.58 5.66
C ALA A 61 -8.68 -10.47 6.63
N LYS A 62 -8.91 -11.73 6.24
CA LYS A 62 -9.29 -12.77 7.21
C LYS A 62 -8.04 -13.14 8.01
N LYS A 63 -8.22 -13.61 9.26
CA LYS A 63 -7.10 -13.98 10.16
C LYS A 63 -6.02 -14.85 9.49
N ARG A 64 -6.43 -15.79 8.63
CA ARG A 64 -5.53 -16.67 7.85
C ARG A 64 -4.59 -15.93 6.89
N HIS A 65 -4.96 -14.74 6.43
CA HIS A 65 -4.18 -13.94 5.48
C HIS A 65 -3.40 -12.79 6.15
N LEU A 66 -3.47 -12.64 7.47
CA LEU A 66 -2.71 -11.61 8.17
C LEU A 66 -1.20 -11.82 8.02
N ALA A 67 -0.71 -13.03 8.32
CA ALA A 67 0.71 -13.37 8.21
C ALA A 67 1.29 -13.09 6.81
N PRO A 68 0.70 -13.55 5.69
CA PRO A 68 1.24 -13.22 4.37
C PRO A 68 1.16 -11.72 4.04
N ILE A 69 0.13 -10.99 4.50
CA ILE A 69 0.04 -9.53 4.30
C ILE A 69 1.16 -8.80 5.05
N VAL A 70 1.45 -9.21 6.30
CA VAL A 70 2.56 -8.65 7.07
C VAL A 70 3.89 -8.90 6.37
N VAL A 71 4.14 -10.12 5.90
CA VAL A 71 5.39 -10.47 5.21
C VAL A 71 5.56 -9.61 3.96
N VAL A 72 4.51 -9.44 3.15
CA VAL A 72 4.56 -8.59 1.96
C VAL A 72 4.79 -7.12 2.33
N ALA A 73 4.14 -6.61 3.37
CA ALA A 73 4.32 -5.22 3.82
C ALA A 73 5.75 -4.98 4.32
N VAL A 74 6.31 -5.88 5.12
CA VAL A 74 7.69 -5.79 5.61
C VAL A 74 8.69 -5.90 4.47
N PHE A 75 8.48 -6.83 3.53
CA PHE A 75 9.35 -6.98 2.38
C PHE A 75 9.32 -5.74 1.48
N ASN A 76 8.13 -5.18 1.24
CA ASN A 76 7.99 -3.94 0.49
C ASN A 76 8.67 -2.75 1.20
N GLU A 77 8.56 -2.66 2.52
CA GLU A 77 9.23 -1.61 3.29
C GLU A 77 10.75 -1.76 3.25
N LEU A 78 11.25 -3.00 3.36
CA LEU A 78 12.67 -3.30 3.23
C LEU A 78 13.19 -2.89 1.85
N PHE A 79 12.44 -3.19 0.79
CA PHE A 79 12.82 -2.81 -0.57
C PHE A 79 12.90 -1.28 -0.70
N ILE A 80 11.88 -0.55 -0.23
CA ILE A 80 11.87 0.91 -0.23
C ILE A 80 13.06 1.47 0.56
N PHE A 81 13.36 0.90 1.73
CA PHE A 81 14.49 1.31 2.55
C PHE A 81 15.83 1.10 1.83
N LEU A 82 16.01 -0.05 1.19
CA LEU A 82 17.24 -0.37 0.45
C LEU A 82 17.42 0.55 -0.75
N THR A 83 16.34 0.89 -1.46
CA THR A 83 16.39 1.85 -2.56
C THR A 83 16.64 3.28 -2.07
N TRP A 84 15.98 3.69 -0.98
CA TRP A 84 16.16 5.02 -0.39
C TRP A 84 17.56 5.25 0.18
N SER A 85 18.12 4.24 0.86
CA SER A 85 19.48 4.28 1.41
C SER A 85 20.58 4.21 0.34
N GLY A 86 20.22 3.94 -0.92
CA GLY A 86 21.17 3.74 -2.02
C GLY A 86 21.90 2.40 -1.97
N ALA A 87 21.44 1.46 -1.13
CA ALA A 87 22.00 0.10 -1.06
C ALA A 87 21.64 -0.73 -2.30
N ILE A 88 20.50 -0.42 -2.94
CA ILE A 88 20.05 -1.03 -4.19
C ILE A 88 19.59 0.08 -5.13
N THR A 89 19.98 0.01 -6.40
CA THR A 89 19.49 0.90 -7.45
C THR A 89 18.46 0.16 -8.29
N LEU A 90 17.34 0.84 -8.59
CA LEU A 90 16.42 0.41 -9.63
C LEU A 90 17.11 0.81 -10.96
N TRP A 91 17.63 -0.18 -11.70
CA TRP A 91 18.18 0.00 -13.05
C TRP A 91 17.16 -0.46 -14.08
#